data_AF-A0A502KLM6-F1
#
_entry.id   AF-A0A502KLM6-F1
#
_cell.length_a   1.000
_cell.length_b   1.000
_cell.length_c   1.000
_cell.angle_alpha   90.00
_cell.angle_beta   90.00
_cell.angle_gamma   90.00
#
_symmetry.space_group_name_H-M   'P 1'
#
loop_
_entity.id
_entity.type
_entity.pdbx_description
1 polymer ?
#
loop_
_entity_poly.entity_id
_entity_poly.type
_entity_poly.pdbx_seq_one_letter_code
_entity_poly.pdbx_strand_id
1 'polypeptide(L)'
;MKKRVLVTATLVTLLAGCSSSDNACEDITMAAEQLQQCQSLHKQIINAKGQPILRTELERRYQKDCIDIRYYRDDQQLAKCGNKHKVEKIRESAQAEAKQ
;
A
#
# COMPACT_ATOMS: atom_id res chain seq x y z
N MET A 1 29.71 -5.89 -33.58
CA MET A 1 29.66 -6.41 -32.18
C MET A 1 29.48 -5.29 -31.15
N LYS A 2 30.30 -4.23 -31.15
CA LYS A 2 30.17 -3.08 -30.21
C LYS A 2 28.76 -2.45 -30.12
N LYS A 3 28.08 -2.23 -31.25
CA LYS A 3 26.70 -1.69 -31.28
C LYS A 3 25.66 -2.63 -30.64
N ARG A 4 25.84 -3.95 -30.75
CA ARG A 4 24.91 -4.92 -30.14
C ARG A 4 25.07 -4.98 -28.63
N VAL A 5 26.32 -4.91 -28.14
CA VAL A 5 26.63 -4.86 -26.70
C VAL A 5 26.06 -3.59 -26.05
N LEU A 6 26.13 -2.45 -26.75
CA LEU A 6 25.59 -1.18 -26.27
C LEU A 6 24.06 -1.20 -26.16
N VAL A 7 23.37 -1.82 -27.13
CA VAL A 7 21.90 -1.98 -27.12
C VAL A 7 21.43 -2.95 -26.04
N THR A 8 22.17 -4.04 -25.80
CA THR A 8 21.82 -4.98 -24.72
C THR A 8 22.06 -4.37 -23.35
N ALA A 9 23.10 -3.55 -23.18
CA ALA A 9 23.41 -2.91 -21.91
C ALA A 9 22.35 -1.87 -21.50
N THR A 10 21.84 -1.07 -22.45
CA THR A 10 20.75 -0.12 -22.18
C THR A 10 19.42 -0.81 -21.89
N LEU A 11 19.15 -1.96 -22.52
CA LEU A 11 17.92 -2.71 -22.24
C LEU A 11 17.91 -3.30 -20.82
N VAL A 12 19.05 -3.80 -20.34
CA VAL A 12 19.17 -4.37 -18.99
C VAL A 12 19.01 -3.30 -17.91
N THR A 13 19.58 -2.10 -18.11
CA THR A 13 19.42 -1.00 -17.14
C THR A 13 18.00 -0.44 -17.10
N LEU A 14 17.29 -0.41 -18.24
CA LEU A 14 15.87 -0.02 -18.28
C LEU A 14 14.97 -1.01 -17.54
N LEU A 15 15.25 -2.31 -17.63
CA LEU A 15 14.44 -3.35 -16.97
C LEU A 15 14.67 -3.42 -15.46
N ALA A 16 15.86 -3.04 -14.96
CA ALA A 16 16.16 -3.03 -13.53
C ALA A 16 15.31 -1.99 -12.74
N GLY A 17 14.89 -0.90 -13.40
CA GLY A 17 14.09 0.16 -12.79
C GLY A 17 12.64 -0.23 -12.43
N CYS A 18 12.10 -1.31 -13.01
CA CYS A 18 10.73 -1.77 -12.74
C CYS A 18 10.61 -2.69 -11.49
N SER A 19 11.72 -3.04 -10.83
CA SER A 19 11.70 -4.00 -9.70
C SER A 19 11.84 -3.37 -8.31
N SER A 20 11.92 -2.03 -8.20
CA SER A 20 12.05 -1.40 -6.88
C SER A 20 10.71 -1.48 -6.12
N SER A 21 10.65 -2.40 -5.15
CA SER A 21 9.56 -2.56 -4.19
C SER A 21 10.00 -2.22 -2.77
N ASP A 22 10.86 -1.19 -2.59
CA ASP A 22 11.50 -0.90 -1.29
C ASP A 22 10.49 -0.53 -0.18
N ASN A 23 9.29 -0.06 -0.55
CA ASN A 23 8.21 0.28 0.39
C ASN A 23 6.87 -0.37 0.02
N ALA A 24 6.83 -1.70 -0.02
CA ALA A 24 5.60 -2.47 -0.25
C ALA A 24 4.59 -2.42 0.93
N CYS A 25 4.98 -1.82 2.06
CA CYS A 25 4.14 -1.68 3.25
C CYS A 25 3.55 -0.29 3.35
N GLU A 26 2.27 -0.20 3.72
CA GLU A 26 1.59 1.07 3.90
C GLU A 26 2.20 1.86 5.06
N ASP A 27 2.39 3.17 4.88
CA ASP A 27 2.80 4.06 5.97
C ASP A 27 1.65 4.21 6.96
N ILE A 28 1.94 4.01 8.25
CA ILE A 28 0.98 4.08 9.36
C ILE A 28 0.28 5.45 9.37
N THR A 29 0.97 6.52 8.99
CA THR A 29 0.40 7.88 8.91
C THR A 29 -0.68 7.98 7.83
N MET A 30 -0.42 7.45 6.63
CA MET A 30 -1.38 7.43 5.52
C MET A 30 -2.62 6.58 5.84
N ALA A 31 -2.43 5.45 6.52
CA ALA A 31 -3.55 4.62 6.97
C ALA A 31 -4.44 5.33 8.01
N ALA A 32 -3.85 6.12 8.91
CA ALA A 32 -4.58 6.90 9.90
C ALA A 32 -5.40 8.04 9.27
N GLU A 33 -4.82 8.74 8.29
CA GLU A 33 -5.51 9.79 7.53
C GLU A 33 -6.72 9.24 6.77
N GLN A 34 -6.57 8.09 6.09
CA GLN A 34 -7.66 7.43 5.38
C GLN A 34 -8.79 7.01 6.35
N LEU A 35 -8.44 6.53 7.55
CA LEU A 35 -9.44 6.18 8.57
C LEU A 35 -10.22 7.42 9.05
N GLN A 36 -9.53 8.54 9.26
CA GLN A 36 -10.17 9.80 9.65
C GLN A 36 -11.16 10.29 8.58
N GLN A 37 -10.80 10.18 7.29
CA GLN A 37 -11.69 10.52 6.18
C GLN A 37 -12.94 9.62 6.18
N CYS A 38 -12.77 8.31 6.37
CA CYS A 38 -13.89 7.38 6.46
C CYS A 38 -14.81 7.65 7.65
N GLN A 39 -14.27 8.04 8.80
CA GLN A 39 -15.07 8.46 9.95
C GLN A 39 -15.87 9.74 9.67
N SER A 40 -15.26 10.72 9.02
CA SER A 40 -15.94 11.95 8.61
C SER A 40 -17.10 11.66 7.66
N LEU A 41 -16.86 10.82 6.65
CA LEU A 41 -17.87 10.43 5.66
C LEU A 41 -19.03 9.67 6.32
N HIS A 42 -18.73 8.78 7.27
CA HIS A 42 -19.77 8.07 8.03
C HIS A 42 -20.65 9.02 8.84
N LYS A 43 -20.07 10.05 9.48
CA LYS A 43 -20.85 11.10 10.16
C LYS A 43 -21.78 11.85 9.20
N GLN A 44 -21.32 12.13 7.97
CA GLN A 44 -22.16 12.77 6.95
C GLN A 44 -23.37 11.91 6.56
N ILE A 45 -23.19 10.59 6.44
CA ILE A 45 -24.30 9.64 6.17
C ILE A 45 -25.35 9.68 7.29
N ILE A 46 -24.91 9.71 8.55
CA ILE A 46 -25.80 9.79 9.71
C ILE A 46 -26.59 11.11 9.69
N ASN A 47 -25.91 12.20 9.36
CA ASN A 47 -26.51 13.54 9.33
C ASN A 47 -27.42 13.79 8.12
N ALA A 48 -27.31 13.02 7.03
CA ALA A 48 -28.15 13.12 5.83
C ALA A 48 -29.59 12.57 6.02
N LYS A 49 -30.09 12.53 7.26
CA LYS A 49 -31.43 12.02 7.57
C LYS A 49 -32.50 12.86 6.88
N GLY A 50 -33.45 12.20 6.22
CA GLY A 50 -34.51 12.88 5.48
C GLY A 50 -34.10 13.39 4.09
N GLN A 51 -32.87 13.09 3.64
CA GLN A 51 -32.39 13.39 2.29
C GLN A 51 -31.97 12.09 1.58
N PRO A 52 -32.92 11.29 1.06
CA PRO A 52 -32.65 9.93 0.56
C PRO A 52 -31.59 9.91 -0.54
N ILE A 53 -31.67 10.81 -1.53
CA ILE A 53 -30.72 10.84 -2.65
C ILE A 53 -29.30 11.16 -2.17
N LEU A 54 -29.14 12.15 -1.29
CA LEU A 54 -27.84 12.51 -0.73
C LEU A 54 -27.26 11.35 0.08
N ARG A 55 -28.09 10.74 0.93
CA ARG A 55 -27.69 9.61 1.75
C ARG A 55 -27.21 8.43 0.89
N THR A 56 -27.94 8.08 -0.17
CA THR A 56 -27.57 7.00 -1.10
C THR A 56 -26.21 7.27 -1.75
N GLU A 57 -25.94 8.50 -2.21
CA GLU A 57 -24.62 8.80 -2.78
C GLU A 57 -23.50 8.79 -1.73
N LEU A 58 -23.74 9.29 -0.53
CA LEU A 58 -22.75 9.22 0.55
C LEU A 58 -22.45 7.76 0.95
N GLU A 59 -23.46 6.90 1.03
CA GLU A 59 -23.31 5.46 1.27
C GLU A 59 -22.54 4.78 0.13
N ARG A 60 -22.83 5.13 -1.13
CA ARG A 60 -22.09 4.63 -2.30
C ARG A 60 -20.62 5.03 -2.26
N ARG A 61 -20.31 6.29 -1.88
CA ARG A 61 -18.93 6.76 -1.70
C ARG A 61 -18.23 6.04 -0.56
N TYR A 62 -18.91 5.84 0.57
CA TYR A 62 -18.35 5.12 1.71
C TYR A 62 -18.02 3.67 1.36
N GLN A 63 -18.91 2.97 0.65
CA GLN A 63 -18.65 1.61 0.19
C GLN A 63 -17.40 1.56 -0.70
N LYS A 64 -17.34 2.43 -1.71
CA LYS A 64 -16.22 2.47 -2.65
C LYS A 64 -14.91 2.82 -1.95
N ASP A 65 -14.88 3.89 -1.18
CA ASP A 65 -13.63 4.50 -0.70
C ASP A 65 -13.11 3.86 0.59
N CYS A 66 -14.02 3.35 1.44
CA CYS A 66 -13.67 2.86 2.78
C CYS A 66 -13.73 1.34 2.95
N ILE A 67 -14.56 0.65 2.17
CA ILE A 67 -14.77 -0.79 2.27
C ILE A 67 -14.05 -1.50 1.13
N ASP A 68 -14.44 -1.24 -0.12
CA ASP A 68 -13.98 -2.00 -1.28
C ASP A 68 -12.47 -1.82 -1.51
N ILE A 69 -11.94 -0.60 -1.38
CA ILE A 69 -10.50 -0.34 -1.52
C ILE A 69 -9.70 -1.03 -0.40
N ARG A 70 -10.20 -1.07 0.84
CA ARG A 70 -9.47 -1.67 1.96
C ARG A 70 -9.52 -3.20 1.96
N TYR A 71 -10.65 -3.80 1.60
CA TYR A 71 -10.81 -5.26 1.60
C TYR A 71 -9.66 -5.98 0.88
N TYR A 72 -9.28 -5.52 -0.32
CA TYR A 72 -8.19 -6.14 -1.08
C TYR A 72 -6.79 -5.73 -0.63
N ARG A 73 -6.66 -4.56 0.01
CA ARG A 73 -5.37 -4.02 0.43
C ARG A 73 -4.93 -4.58 1.76
N ASP A 74 -5.83 -4.67 2.75
CA ASP A 74 -5.52 -5.12 4.10
C ASP A 74 -5.06 -6.60 4.08
N ASP A 75 -5.71 -7.45 3.28
CA ASP A 75 -5.32 -8.85 3.07
C ASP A 75 -3.91 -8.98 2.45
N GLN A 76 -3.58 -8.13 1.48
CA GLN A 76 -2.24 -8.13 0.87
C GLN A 76 -1.17 -7.54 1.79
N GLN A 77 -1.52 -6.54 2.59
CA GLN A 77 -0.63 -5.92 3.57
C GLN A 77 -0.25 -6.92 4.67
N LEU A 78 -1.20 -7.68 5.20
CA LEU A 78 -0.90 -8.75 6.18
C LEU A 78 0.04 -9.80 5.59
N ALA A 79 -0.23 -10.26 4.37
CA ALA A 79 0.59 -11.27 3.69
C ALA A 79 2.02 -10.78 3.37
N LYS A 80 2.21 -9.49 3.08
CA LYS A 80 3.52 -8.91 2.71
C LYS A 80 4.29 -8.31 3.88
N CYS A 81 3.60 -7.78 4.89
CA CYS A 81 4.17 -6.90 5.90
C CYS A 81 3.96 -7.34 7.35
N GLY A 82 3.15 -8.36 7.62
CA GLY A 82 2.77 -8.79 8.99
C GLY A 82 3.95 -9.14 9.93
N ASN A 83 5.14 -9.33 9.38
CA ASN A 83 6.35 -9.74 10.09
C ASN A 83 7.63 -9.09 9.53
N LYS A 84 7.52 -8.07 8.66
CA LYS A 84 8.68 -7.40 8.01
C LYS A 84 9.73 -6.93 9.03
N HIS A 85 9.29 -6.31 10.13
CA HIS A 85 10.19 -5.86 11.20
C HIS A 85 10.91 -7.00 11.94
N LYS A 86 10.27 -8.17 12.09
CA LYS A 86 10.93 -9.35 12.67
C LYS A 86 11.96 -9.93 11.71
N VAL A 87 11.65 -9.98 10.41
CA VAL A 87 12.55 -10.48 9.37
C VAL A 87 13.79 -9.57 9.23
N GLU A 88 13.62 -8.26 9.26
CA GLU A 88 14.76 -7.31 9.23
C GLU A 88 15.69 -7.49 10.42
N LYS A 89 15.14 -7.63 11.63
CA LYS A 89 15.95 -7.91 12.83
C LYS A 89 16.73 -9.21 12.74
N ILE A 90 16.12 -10.27 12.20
CA ILE A 90 16.79 -11.56 11.99
C ILE A 90 17.90 -11.42 10.94
N ARG A 91 17.68 -10.62 9.89
CA ARG A 91 18.67 -10.36 8.84
C ARG A 91 19.88 -9.60 9.40
N GLU A 92 19.66 -8.58 10.20
CA GLU A 92 20.71 -7.81 10.87
C GLU A 92 21.53 -8.68 11.82
N SER A 93 20.87 -9.52 12.64
CA SER A 93 21.58 -10.42 13.55
C SER A 93 22.41 -11.47 12.79
N ALA A 94 21.85 -12.09 11.75
CA ALA A 94 22.57 -13.06 10.93
C ALA A 94 23.79 -12.44 10.22
N GLN A 95 23.70 -11.17 9.80
CA GLN A 95 24.83 -10.45 9.20
C GLN A 95 25.90 -10.07 10.22
N ALA A 96 25.50 -9.77 11.47
CA ALA A 96 26.44 -9.52 12.55
C ALA A 96 27.20 -10.80 12.94
N GLU A 97 26.48 -11.93 13.02
CA GLU A 97 27.05 -13.26 13.26
C GLU A 97 28.00 -13.70 12.14
N ALA A 98 27.67 -13.44 10.88
CA ALA A 98 28.53 -13.78 9.73
C ALA A 98 29.80 -12.94 9.61
N LYS A 99 29.91 -11.83 10.38
CA LYS A 99 31.09 -10.95 10.41
C LYS A 99 31.99 -11.21 11.62
N GLN A 100 31.57 -12.09 12.54
CA GLN A 100 32.39 -12.62 13.63
C GLN A 100 33.13 -13.89 13.19
#